data_AF-A0A6P7HFN7-F1
#
_entry.id   AF-A0A6P7HFN7-F1
#
_cell.length_a   1.000
_cell.length_b   1.000
_cell.length_c   1.000
_cell.angle_alpha   90.00
_cell.angle_beta   90.00
_cell.angle_gamma   90.00
#
_symmetry.space_group_name_H-M   'P 1'
#
loop_
_entity.id
_entity.type
_entity.pdbx_description
1 polymer ?
#
loop_
_entity_poly.entity_id
_entity_poly.type
_entity_poly.pdbx_seq_one_letter_code
_entity_poly.pdbx_strand_id
1 'polypeptide(L)'
;TDAIFSPNDAVVATGLSLDKGQKNGVVLFYDTKTFNLIRRIPITDSHTIKLSWHPKLNQIFVGTGNGLIKCYYDERKSLRGATLCVIKHHRKAQHSEVVSSQQIITPHALPLFRQERRKTSRKQMEKDRLDPVKSKRPDLPITSGQGGRVASSGGTLSSYVIRNLGLSKRVEDDQDPREAILKYAKDAEENPYWITPAYKNTQPKQTYTDDGDEEPEKKKSKND
;
A
#
# COMPACT_ATOMS: atom_id res chain seq x y z
N THR A 1 5.08 11.03 47.66
CA THR A 1 5.11 12.40 47.13
C THR A 1 6.31 12.53 46.23
N ASP A 2 6.20 13.21 45.10
CA ASP A 2 7.20 13.21 44.03
C ASP A 2 7.57 14.63 43.63
N ALA A 3 8.78 14.79 43.11
CA ALA A 3 9.32 16.05 42.60
C ALA A 3 9.95 15.82 41.24
N ILE A 4 9.65 16.69 40.28
CA ILE A 4 10.13 16.56 38.91
C ILE A 4 10.56 17.92 38.35
N PHE A 5 11.59 17.90 37.53
CA PHE A 5 12.01 19.07 36.77
C PHE A 5 11.16 19.24 35.51
N SER A 6 10.93 20.48 35.12
CA SER A 6 10.45 20.82 33.80
C SER A 6 11.42 20.31 32.74
N PRO A 7 10.98 20.01 31.52
CA PRO A 7 11.85 19.49 30.45
C PRO A 7 13.05 20.39 30.06
N ASN A 8 13.01 21.67 30.44
CA ASN A 8 14.07 22.65 30.23
C ASN A 8 14.84 22.99 31.52
N ASP A 9 14.65 22.23 32.61
CA ASP A 9 15.26 22.39 33.92
C ASP A 9 15.14 23.80 34.53
N ALA A 10 14.18 24.61 34.07
CA ALA A 10 13.97 25.95 34.60
C ALA A 10 13.09 25.94 35.86
N VAL A 11 12.15 24.99 35.93
CA VAL A 11 11.12 24.93 36.96
C VAL A 11 11.13 23.55 37.63
N VAL A 12 10.93 23.51 38.95
CA VAL A 12 10.69 22.28 39.71
C VAL A 12 9.21 22.22 40.09
N ALA A 13 8.57 21.11 39.78
CA ALA A 13 7.21 20.82 40.22
C ALA A 13 7.25 19.81 41.37
N THR A 14 6.59 20.15 42.48
CA THR A 14 6.45 19.26 43.64
C THR A 14 4.99 19.02 43.97
N GLY A 15 4.66 17.78 44.31
CA GLY A 15 3.35 17.44 44.84
C GLY A 15 3.33 17.72 46.33
N LEU A 16 2.21 18.21 46.85
CA LEU A 16 1.96 18.27 48.28
C LEU A 16 0.91 17.22 48.66
N SER A 17 1.21 16.45 49.70
CA SER A 17 0.22 15.61 50.37
C SER A 17 -0.65 16.49 51.28
N LEU A 18 -1.91 16.12 51.50
CA LEU A 18 -2.78 16.86 52.43
C LEU A 18 -2.29 16.68 53.87
N ASP A 19 -2.17 17.80 54.56
CA ASP A 19 -2.09 17.84 56.02
C ASP A 19 -3.49 17.86 56.65
N LYS A 20 -3.56 17.54 57.95
CA LYS A 20 -4.82 17.56 58.71
C LYS A 20 -5.44 18.95 58.66
N GLY A 21 -6.56 19.10 57.94
CA GLY A 21 -7.31 20.36 57.80
C GLY A 21 -7.27 20.99 56.40
N GLN A 22 -6.35 20.58 55.52
CA GLN A 22 -6.42 20.97 54.11
C GLN A 22 -7.30 19.97 53.36
N LYS A 23 -8.20 20.47 52.50
CA LYS A 23 -9.10 19.61 51.72
C LYS A 23 -8.51 19.17 50.40
N ASN A 24 -7.57 19.92 49.82
CA ASN A 24 -7.16 19.72 48.43
C ASN A 24 -5.67 19.40 48.33
N GLY A 25 -5.34 18.41 47.50
CA GLY A 25 -3.99 18.14 47.05
C GLY A 25 -3.53 19.24 46.10
N VAL A 26 -2.29 19.65 46.28
CA VAL A 26 -1.72 20.81 45.59
C VAL A 26 -0.47 20.40 44.85
N VAL A 27 -0.21 21.03 43.71
CA VAL A 27 1.10 21.02 43.05
C VAL A 27 1.67 22.43 43.08
N LEU A 28 2.93 22.50 43.48
CA LEU A 28 3.68 23.73 43.63
C LEU A 28 4.77 23.75 42.56
N PHE A 29 4.90 24.88 41.89
CA PHE A 29 5.94 25.12 40.90
C PHE A 29 6.93 26.14 41.47
N TYR A 30 8.19 25.77 41.50
CA TYR A 30 9.30 26.58 42.00
C TYR A 30 10.26 26.90 40.87
N ASP A 31 10.86 28.08 40.90
CA ASP A 31 11.99 28.39 40.04
C ASP A 31 13.25 27.64 40.53
N THR A 32 14.05 27.10 39.63
CA THR A 32 15.27 26.35 39.99
C THR A 32 16.38 27.23 40.54
N LYS A 33 16.46 28.48 40.09
CA LYS A 33 17.54 29.40 40.48
C LYS A 33 17.25 30.09 41.80
N THR A 34 16.03 30.60 41.94
CA THR A 34 15.64 31.41 43.11
C THR A 34 14.87 30.60 44.16
N PHE A 35 14.38 29.41 43.83
CA PHE A 35 13.47 28.61 44.67
C PHE A 35 12.21 29.36 45.12
N ASN A 36 11.85 30.42 44.41
CA ASN A 36 10.61 31.14 44.66
C ASN A 36 9.43 30.37 44.09
N LEU A 37 8.31 30.40 44.82
CA LEU A 37 7.06 29.80 44.37
C LEU A 37 6.49 30.60 43.19
N ILE A 38 6.51 30.00 42.00
CA ILE A 38 5.94 30.58 40.78
C ILE A 38 4.43 30.42 40.80
N ARG A 39 3.94 29.20 41.08
CA ARG A 39 2.52 28.90 40.97
C ARG A 39 2.09 27.76 41.89
N ARG A 40 0.88 27.92 42.42
CA ARG A 40 0.17 26.91 43.22
C ARG A 40 -1.08 26.47 42.48
N ILE A 41 -1.22 25.17 42.22
CA ILE A 41 -2.40 24.60 41.55
C ILE A 41 -3.09 23.61 42.49
N PRO A 42 -4.33 23.89 42.95
CA PRO A 42 -5.15 22.89 43.61
C PRO A 42 -5.71 21.92 42.57
N ILE A 43 -5.64 20.62 42.85
CA ILE A 43 -5.97 19.58 41.87
C ILE A 43 -7.31 18.94 42.25
N THR A 44 -7.35 18.18 43.33
CA THR A 44 -8.55 17.48 43.80
C THR A 44 -8.52 17.40 45.32
N ASP A 45 -9.61 16.91 45.91
CA ASP A 45 -9.78 16.83 47.36
C ASP A 45 -8.97 15.70 48.02
N SER A 46 -7.80 15.34 47.46
CA SER A 46 -7.04 14.14 47.84
C SER A 46 -5.56 14.25 47.50
N HIS A 47 -4.75 13.35 48.06
CA HIS A 47 -3.29 13.43 48.05
C HIS A 47 -2.70 13.40 46.64
N THR A 48 -1.69 14.22 46.39
CA THR A 48 -0.88 14.13 45.18
C THR A 48 0.24 13.11 45.41
N ILE A 49 0.21 11.99 44.68
CA ILE A 49 1.15 10.88 44.87
C ILE A 49 2.37 11.04 43.98
N LYS A 50 2.13 11.14 42.67
CA LYS A 50 3.15 11.07 41.60
C LYS A 50 2.93 12.18 40.60
N LEU A 51 4.02 12.78 40.13
CA LEU A 51 4.02 13.79 39.09
C LEU A 51 4.82 13.28 37.90
N SER A 52 4.33 13.52 36.69
CA SER A 52 5.05 13.20 35.47
C SER A 52 4.87 14.32 34.46
N TRP A 53 5.97 14.94 34.05
CA TRP A 53 6.00 15.98 33.03
C TRP A 53 6.65 15.39 31.78
N HIS A 54 5.87 15.25 30.71
CA HIS A 54 6.38 14.69 29.48
C HIS A 54 7.17 15.73 28.66
N PRO A 55 8.43 15.47 28.25
CA PRO A 55 9.28 16.46 27.57
C PRO A 55 8.78 16.87 26.18
N LYS A 56 8.38 15.91 25.34
CA LYS A 56 7.91 16.20 23.97
C LYS A 56 6.47 16.72 23.88
N LEU A 57 5.55 16.16 24.67
CA LEU A 57 4.14 16.56 24.64
C LEU A 57 3.88 17.86 25.42
N ASN A 58 4.77 18.22 26.35
CA ASN A 58 4.59 19.30 27.31
C ASN A 58 3.26 19.19 28.08
N GLN A 59 3.02 18.02 28.66
CA GLN A 59 1.81 17.71 29.45
C GLN A 59 2.23 17.25 30.84
N ILE A 60 1.47 17.68 31.85
CA ILE A 60 1.71 17.35 33.25
C ILE A 60 0.63 16.40 33.72
N PHE A 61 1.02 15.18 34.06
CA PHE A 61 0.17 14.17 34.66
C PHE A 61 0.35 14.20 36.18
N VAL A 62 -0.78 14.28 36.87
CA VAL A 62 -0.84 14.26 38.32
C VAL A 62 -1.63 13.05 38.76
N GLY A 63 -0.96 12.09 39.38
CA GLY A 63 -1.60 10.95 40.03
C GLY A 63 -2.12 11.34 41.40
N THR A 64 -3.43 11.21 41.61
CA THR A 64 -4.07 11.50 42.91
C THR A 64 -4.45 10.23 43.64
N GLY A 65 -4.57 10.32 44.97
CA GLY A 65 -4.93 9.19 45.84
C GLY A 65 -6.31 8.57 45.59
N ASN A 66 -7.20 9.27 44.87
CA ASN A 66 -8.52 8.74 44.51
C ASN A 66 -8.48 7.80 43.30
N GLY A 67 -7.30 7.44 42.80
CA GLY A 67 -7.15 6.68 41.56
C GLY A 67 -7.45 7.50 40.30
N LEU A 68 -7.67 8.82 40.43
CA LEU A 68 -7.84 9.73 39.30
C LEU A 68 -6.50 10.31 38.87
N ILE A 69 -6.29 10.42 37.56
CA ILE A 69 -5.13 11.08 36.98
C ILE A 69 -5.62 12.36 36.30
N LYS A 70 -5.16 13.52 36.79
CA LYS A 70 -5.42 14.80 36.12
C LYS A 70 -4.30 15.12 35.15
N CYS A 71 -4.65 15.44 33.92
CA CYS A 71 -3.71 15.88 32.89
C CYS A 71 -3.91 17.38 32.63
N TYR A 72 -2.83 18.15 32.76
CA TYR A 72 -2.79 19.55 32.41
C TYR A 72 -1.99 19.72 31.12
N TYR A 73 -2.53 20.53 30.21
CA TYR A 73 -1.92 20.83 28.92
C TYR A 73 -2.18 22.30 28.56
N ASP A 74 -1.34 22.84 27.69
CA ASP A 74 -1.50 24.15 27.06
C ASP A 74 -1.94 23.93 25.61
N GLU A 75 -3.03 24.55 25.19
CA GLU A 75 -3.59 24.36 23.84
C GLU A 75 -2.61 24.80 22.73
N ARG A 76 -1.74 25.78 23.01
CA ARG A 76 -0.79 26.31 22.01
C ARG A 76 0.54 25.57 21.99
N LYS A 77 1.04 25.15 23.15
CA LYS A 77 2.38 24.55 23.29
C LYS A 77 2.37 23.04 23.38
N SER A 78 1.30 22.44 23.91
CA SER A 78 1.23 20.99 24.06
C SER A 78 0.83 20.34 22.74
N LEU A 79 1.55 19.29 22.37
CA LEU A 79 1.33 18.57 21.11
C LEU A 79 0.76 17.19 21.38
N ARG A 80 -0.22 16.76 20.56
CA ARG A 80 -0.81 15.41 20.60
C ARG A 80 -1.29 15.01 22.02
N GLY A 81 -1.48 13.70 22.27
CA GLY A 81 -1.85 13.19 23.59
C GLY A 81 -3.24 13.67 24.02
N ALA A 82 -3.32 14.34 25.17
CA ALA A 82 -4.58 14.82 25.74
C ALA A 82 -5.38 15.74 24.78
N THR A 83 -4.71 16.53 23.94
CA THR A 83 -5.38 17.43 22.98
C THR A 83 -6.21 16.67 21.94
N LEU A 84 -5.79 15.45 21.56
CA LEU A 84 -6.54 14.61 20.62
C LEU A 84 -7.86 14.12 21.22
N CYS A 85 -7.85 13.80 22.51
CA CYS A 85 -9.02 13.29 23.21
C CYS A 85 -10.00 14.41 23.55
N VAL A 86 -9.52 15.62 23.87
CA VAL A 86 -10.39 16.75 24.22
C VAL A 86 -11.18 17.26 23.02
N ILE A 87 -10.55 17.33 21.83
CA ILE A 87 -11.25 17.82 20.62
C ILE A 87 -12.33 16.83 20.17
N LYS A 88 -12.14 15.53 20.43
CA LYS A 88 -13.06 14.47 20.02
C LYS A 88 -14.26 14.40 20.96
N HIS A 89 -15.15 15.37 20.80
CA HIS A 89 -16.46 15.33 21.44
C HIS A 89 -17.21 14.07 20.97
N HIS A 90 -17.75 13.30 21.93
CA HIS A 90 -18.56 12.14 21.63
C HIS A 90 -19.77 12.59 20.80
N ARG A 91 -19.76 12.30 19.50
CA ARG A 91 -20.93 12.53 18.65
C ARG A 91 -22.03 11.64 19.18
N LYS A 92 -23.16 12.25 19.57
CA LYS A 92 -24.37 11.48 19.89
C LYS A 92 -24.60 10.50 18.75
N ALA A 93 -24.73 9.21 19.08
CA ALA A 93 -25.13 8.21 18.11
C ALA A 93 -26.46 8.68 17.55
N GLN A 94 -26.45 9.09 16.27
CA GLN A 94 -27.68 9.44 15.58
C GLN A 94 -28.47 8.14 15.53
N HIS A 95 -29.51 8.02 16.36
CA HIS A 95 -30.49 6.98 16.18
C HIS A 95 -31.14 7.31 14.85
N SER A 96 -30.71 6.61 13.80
CA SER A 96 -31.28 6.78 12.50
C SER A 96 -32.68 6.18 12.58
N GLU A 97 -33.64 6.99 13.01
CA GLU A 97 -35.04 6.80 12.66
C GLU A 97 -35.15 7.05 11.15
N VAL A 98 -34.53 6.15 10.39
CA VAL A 98 -34.90 5.96 9.00
C VAL A 98 -36.29 5.36 9.10
N VAL A 99 -37.31 6.22 9.08
CA VAL A 99 -38.63 5.83 8.63
C VAL A 99 -38.41 5.38 7.20
N SER A 100 -38.07 4.10 7.02
CA SER A 100 -37.95 3.52 5.70
C SER A 100 -39.36 3.52 5.15
N SER A 101 -39.70 4.50 4.32
CA SER A 101 -40.98 4.48 3.61
C SER A 101 -41.11 3.12 2.93
N GLN A 102 -42.05 2.30 3.39
CA GLN A 102 -42.26 0.94 2.92
C GLN A 102 -42.58 1.02 1.42
N GLN A 103 -41.72 0.47 0.58
CA GLN A 103 -41.93 0.52 -0.87
C GLN A 103 -42.95 -0.53 -1.27
N ILE A 104 -44.10 -0.10 -1.78
CA ILE A 104 -45.15 -0.99 -2.28
C ILE A 104 -44.75 -1.45 -3.69
N ILE A 105 -44.56 -2.76 -3.87
CA ILE A 105 -44.14 -3.35 -5.14
C ILE A 105 -45.39 -3.80 -5.91
N THR A 106 -45.59 -3.27 -7.11
CA THR A 106 -46.63 -3.71 -8.04
C THR A 106 -46.10 -4.87 -8.91
N PRO A 107 -46.72 -6.06 -8.87
CA PRO A 107 -46.17 -7.25 -9.53
C PRO A 107 -46.25 -7.21 -11.06
N HIS A 108 -47.24 -6.50 -11.62
CA HIS A 108 -47.48 -6.37 -13.08
C HIS A 108 -47.30 -4.93 -13.60
N ALA A 109 -46.37 -4.16 -13.03
CA ALA A 109 -46.03 -2.87 -13.62
C ALA A 109 -45.17 -3.05 -14.89
N LEU A 110 -45.42 -2.19 -15.89
CA LEU A 110 -44.55 -2.08 -17.06
C LEU A 110 -43.10 -1.81 -16.61
N PRO A 111 -42.08 -2.29 -17.35
CA PRO A 111 -40.68 -2.10 -17.00
C PRO A 111 -40.29 -0.64 -16.72
N LEU A 112 -40.93 0.31 -17.41
CA LEU A 112 -40.69 1.75 -17.25
C LEU A 112 -41.18 2.30 -15.89
N PHE A 113 -42.23 1.71 -15.30
CA PHE A 113 -42.81 2.12 -14.01
C PHE A 113 -42.37 1.21 -12.85
N ARG A 114 -41.55 0.19 -13.13
CA ARG A 114 -41.05 -0.73 -12.11
C ARG A 114 -39.98 -0.03 -11.28
N GLN A 115 -40.36 0.36 -10.06
CA GLN A 115 -39.43 0.98 -9.14
C GLN A 115 -38.29 0.00 -8.78
N GLU A 116 -37.04 0.47 -8.82
CA GLU A 116 -35.91 -0.36 -8.36
C GLU A 116 -36.09 -0.72 -6.89
N ARG A 117 -35.81 -1.97 -6.53
CA ARG A 117 -35.79 -2.40 -5.13
C ARG A 117 -34.69 -1.65 -4.39
N ARG A 118 -34.98 -1.21 -3.15
CA ARG A 118 -33.95 -0.67 -2.26
C ARG A 118 -32.79 -1.66 -2.12
N LYS A 119 -31.61 -1.23 -2.53
CA LYS A 119 -30.36 -1.98 -2.36
C LYS A 119 -29.63 -1.45 -1.14
N THR A 120 -28.80 -2.29 -0.54
CA THR A 120 -27.87 -1.83 0.51
C THR A 120 -26.95 -0.76 -0.08
N SER A 121 -26.51 0.20 0.75
CA SER A 121 -25.60 1.28 0.31
C SER A 121 -24.39 0.75 -0.44
N ARG A 122 -23.83 -0.39 -0.01
CA ARG A 122 -22.71 -1.07 -0.70
C ARG A 122 -23.05 -1.49 -2.14
N LYS A 123 -24.20 -2.13 -2.35
CA LYS A 123 -24.64 -2.57 -3.69
C LYS A 123 -25.01 -1.40 -4.60
N GLN A 124 -25.49 -0.30 -4.03
CA GLN A 124 -25.73 0.93 -4.78
C GLN A 124 -24.40 1.57 -5.22
N MET A 125 -23.41 1.63 -4.33
CA MET A 125 -22.08 2.14 -4.65
C MET A 125 -21.36 1.30 -5.72
N GLU A 126 -21.50 -0.03 -5.69
CA GLU A 126 -20.95 -0.92 -6.74
C GLU A 126 -21.60 -0.66 -8.11
N LYS A 127 -22.92 -0.47 -8.16
CA LYS A 127 -23.64 -0.09 -9.37
C LYS A 127 -23.23 1.29 -9.88
N ASP A 128 -23.20 2.28 -8.99
CA ASP A 128 -22.82 3.65 -9.33
C ASP A 128 -21.38 3.72 -9.85
N ARG A 129 -20.51 2.78 -9.44
CA ARG A 129 -19.15 2.64 -9.95
C ARG A 129 -19.06 2.01 -11.35
N LEU A 130 -20.08 1.25 -11.75
CA LEU A 130 -20.17 0.68 -13.10
C LEU A 130 -20.69 1.71 -14.12
N ASP A 131 -21.52 2.65 -13.69
CA ASP A 131 -22.04 3.71 -14.55
C ASP A 131 -20.92 4.68 -14.97
N PRO A 132 -20.60 4.80 -16.28
CA PRO A 132 -19.45 5.59 -16.74
C PRO A 132 -19.58 7.09 -16.44
N VAL A 133 -20.80 7.62 -16.51
CA VAL A 133 -21.09 9.04 -16.23
C VAL A 133 -20.98 9.36 -14.74
N LYS A 134 -21.54 8.48 -13.90
CA LYS A 134 -21.64 8.70 -12.44
C LYS A 134 -20.30 8.48 -11.74
N SER A 135 -19.56 7.47 -12.19
CA SER A 135 -18.22 7.15 -11.68
C SER A 135 -17.10 7.96 -12.32
N LYS A 136 -17.39 8.76 -13.35
CA LYS A 136 -16.40 9.43 -14.20
C LYS A 136 -15.28 8.47 -14.61
N ARG A 137 -15.66 7.25 -14.98
CA ARG A 137 -14.70 6.20 -15.32
C ARG A 137 -13.92 6.65 -16.56
N PRO A 138 -12.57 6.57 -16.55
CA PRO A 138 -11.79 6.84 -17.74
C PRO A 138 -12.21 5.93 -18.90
N ASP A 139 -12.19 6.47 -20.13
CA ASP A 139 -12.47 5.72 -21.34
C ASP A 139 -11.57 4.47 -21.41
N LEU A 140 -12.16 3.31 -21.69
CA LEU A 140 -11.38 2.10 -21.90
C LEU A 140 -10.51 2.25 -23.16
N PRO A 141 -9.36 1.56 -23.21
CA PRO A 141 -8.54 1.54 -24.42
C PRO A 141 -9.36 0.99 -25.59
N ILE A 142 -9.40 1.76 -26.67
CA ILE A 142 -10.18 1.46 -27.86
C ILE A 142 -9.48 0.37 -28.70
N THR A 143 -10.23 -0.62 -29.15
CA THR A 143 -9.71 -1.69 -30.03
C THR A 143 -9.81 -1.32 -31.52
N SER A 144 -10.78 -0.47 -31.90
CA SER A 144 -11.02 -0.02 -33.28
C SER A 144 -10.87 1.51 -33.41
N GLY A 145 -10.07 1.94 -34.38
CA GLY A 145 -9.72 3.36 -34.55
C GLY A 145 -10.85 4.12 -35.27
N GLN A 146 -11.78 4.68 -34.52
CA GLN A 146 -12.85 5.53 -35.06
C GLN A 146 -12.91 6.85 -34.26
N GLY A 147 -13.17 7.96 -34.94
CA GLY A 147 -13.34 9.28 -34.30
C GLY A 147 -12.04 10.00 -33.89
N GLY A 148 -10.95 9.80 -34.63
CA GLY A 148 -9.67 10.51 -34.40
C GLY A 148 -8.75 9.88 -33.35
N ARG A 149 -9.12 8.73 -32.78
CA ARG A 149 -8.26 7.92 -31.93
C ARG A 149 -7.70 6.74 -32.73
N VAL A 150 -6.39 6.52 -32.66
CA VAL A 150 -5.70 5.40 -33.32
C VAL A 150 -5.81 4.13 -32.47
N ALA A 151 -6.22 3.02 -33.10
CA ALA A 151 -6.18 1.72 -32.46
C ALA A 151 -4.73 1.28 -32.25
N SER A 152 -4.49 0.49 -31.21
CA SER A 152 -3.17 -0.10 -30.91
C SER A 152 -2.60 -0.94 -32.07
N SER A 153 -3.46 -1.40 -33.00
CA SER A 153 -3.08 -2.26 -34.13
C SER A 153 -3.68 -1.84 -35.49
N GLY A 154 -3.86 -0.56 -35.78
CA GLY A 154 -4.37 -0.22 -37.12
C GLY A 154 -4.42 1.24 -37.49
N GLY A 155 -3.56 1.61 -38.46
CA GLY A 155 -3.74 2.81 -39.28
C GLY A 155 -2.44 3.35 -39.90
N THR A 156 -1.29 3.17 -39.25
CA THR A 156 -0.03 3.76 -39.71
C THR A 156 0.80 2.79 -40.57
N LEU A 157 1.47 3.34 -41.59
CA LEU A 157 2.43 2.60 -42.43
C LEU A 157 3.47 1.87 -41.58
N SER A 158 3.91 2.48 -40.47
CA SER A 158 4.83 1.86 -39.52
C SER A 158 4.27 0.57 -38.92
N SER A 159 2.98 0.52 -38.57
CA SER A 159 2.32 -0.70 -38.07
C SER A 159 2.20 -1.78 -39.14
N TYR A 160 2.00 -1.39 -40.41
CA TYR A 160 1.98 -2.30 -41.55
C TYR A 160 3.38 -2.88 -41.86
N VAL A 161 4.41 -2.04 -41.85
CA VAL A 161 5.82 -2.46 -42.04
C VAL A 161 6.25 -3.41 -40.93
N ILE A 162 5.94 -3.11 -39.67
CA ILE A 162 6.27 -4.01 -38.54
C ILE A 162 5.56 -5.36 -38.68
N ARG A 163 4.29 -5.39 -39.12
CA ARG A 163 3.59 -6.66 -39.34
C ARG A 163 4.13 -7.45 -40.52
N ASN A 164 4.35 -6.79 -41.65
CA ASN A 164 4.75 -7.48 -42.87
C ASN A 164 6.21 -7.89 -42.86
N LEU A 165 7.13 -7.00 -42.43
CA LEU A 165 8.56 -7.30 -42.40
C LEU A 165 8.98 -7.99 -41.09
N GLY A 166 8.36 -7.64 -39.97
CA GLY A 166 8.70 -8.20 -38.65
C GLY A 166 8.16 -9.61 -38.39
N LEU A 167 7.15 -10.08 -39.16
CA LEU A 167 6.68 -11.47 -39.09
C LEU A 167 7.12 -12.35 -40.28
N SER A 168 7.48 -11.79 -41.44
CA SER A 168 7.80 -12.61 -42.63
C SER A 168 9.16 -13.32 -42.55
N LYS A 169 10.07 -12.82 -41.71
CA LYS A 169 11.32 -13.49 -41.36
C LYS A 169 11.58 -13.26 -39.88
N ARG A 170 10.86 -14.00 -39.03
CA ARG A 170 11.51 -14.44 -37.80
C ARG A 170 12.64 -15.35 -38.26
N VAL A 171 13.86 -14.81 -38.34
CA VAL A 171 15.02 -15.64 -38.04
C VAL A 171 14.68 -16.15 -36.64
N GLU A 172 14.43 -17.45 -36.52
CA GLU A 172 14.24 -18.07 -35.21
C GLU A 172 15.59 -17.96 -34.51
N ASP A 173 15.83 -16.84 -33.85
CA ASP A 173 17.06 -16.55 -33.09
C ASP A 173 17.30 -17.59 -31.96
N ASP A 174 16.33 -18.48 -31.73
CA ASP A 174 16.29 -19.55 -30.73
C ASP A 174 16.55 -20.96 -31.31
N GLN A 175 16.96 -21.09 -32.59
CA GLN A 175 17.33 -22.39 -33.13
C GLN A 175 18.66 -22.87 -32.53
N ASP A 176 18.59 -24.00 -31.82
CA ASP A 176 19.77 -24.64 -31.25
C ASP A 176 20.81 -24.90 -32.36
N PRO A 177 22.08 -24.48 -32.17
CA PRO A 177 23.10 -24.52 -33.22
C PRO A 177 23.35 -25.94 -33.74
N ARG A 178 23.08 -26.96 -32.91
CA ARG A 178 23.16 -28.37 -33.27
C ARG A 178 22.17 -28.74 -34.37
N GLU A 179 20.90 -28.35 -34.23
CA GLU A 179 19.86 -28.71 -35.19
C GLU A 179 20.05 -27.97 -36.52
N ALA A 180 20.52 -26.73 -36.46
CA ALA A 180 20.86 -25.94 -37.65
C ALA A 180 21.97 -26.62 -38.47
N ILE A 181 23.04 -27.10 -37.83
CA ILE A 181 24.13 -27.82 -38.51
C ILE A 181 23.64 -29.17 -39.06
N LEU A 182 22.88 -29.93 -38.28
CA LEU A 182 22.34 -31.24 -38.71
C LEU A 182 21.40 -31.14 -39.90
N LYS A 183 20.64 -30.04 -40.01
CA LYS A 183 19.76 -29.82 -41.17
C LYS A 183 20.52 -29.81 -42.49
N TYR A 184 21.70 -29.19 -42.51
CA TYR A 184 22.53 -29.12 -43.71
C TYR A 184 23.43 -30.34 -43.90
N ALA A 185 23.50 -31.26 -42.93
CA ALA A 185 24.29 -32.48 -43.05
C ALA A 185 23.79 -33.38 -44.20
N LYS A 186 22.47 -33.51 -44.37
CA LYS A 186 21.86 -34.27 -45.47
C LYS A 186 22.17 -33.66 -46.83
N ASP A 187 21.99 -32.35 -46.95
CA ASP A 187 22.28 -31.62 -48.20
C ASP A 187 23.76 -31.73 -48.59
N ALA A 188 24.67 -31.75 -47.61
CA ALA A 188 26.10 -31.90 -47.83
C ALA A 188 26.52 -33.32 -48.27
N GLU A 189 25.81 -34.36 -47.82
CA GLU A 189 26.00 -35.73 -48.29
C GLU A 189 25.51 -35.93 -49.72
N GLU A 190 24.34 -35.37 -50.06
CA GLU A 190 23.72 -35.53 -51.37
C GLU A 190 24.45 -34.73 -52.45
N ASN A 191 24.89 -33.50 -52.15
CA ASN A 191 25.60 -32.63 -53.09
C ASN A 191 27.00 -32.25 -52.59
N PRO A 192 27.95 -33.21 -52.57
CA PRO A 192 29.31 -32.95 -52.15
C PRO A 192 30.00 -32.08 -53.20
N TYR A 193 30.18 -30.78 -52.93
CA TYR A 193 30.79 -29.86 -53.90
C TYR A 193 32.24 -29.49 -53.55
N TRP A 194 32.53 -29.15 -52.29
CA TRP A 194 33.80 -28.50 -51.94
C TRP A 194 34.95 -29.43 -51.53
N ILE A 195 34.69 -30.52 -50.77
CA ILE A 195 35.76 -31.29 -50.11
C ILE A 195 35.63 -32.79 -50.42
N THR A 196 34.44 -33.34 -50.21
CA THR A 196 34.12 -34.77 -50.32
C THR A 196 34.38 -35.40 -51.70
N PRO A 197 34.26 -34.72 -52.87
CA PRO A 197 34.56 -35.34 -54.16
C PRO A 197 36.00 -35.80 -54.34
N ALA A 198 36.97 -35.03 -53.81
CA ALA A 198 38.39 -35.30 -54.01
C ALA A 198 38.87 -36.58 -53.33
N TYR A 199 38.20 -37.00 -52.25
CA TYR A 199 38.60 -38.14 -51.41
C TYR A 199 37.82 -39.42 -51.70
N LYS A 200 36.86 -39.42 -52.64
CA LYS A 200 36.04 -40.60 -52.98
C LYS A 200 36.86 -41.83 -53.35
N ASN A 201 38.00 -41.65 -54.04
CA ASN A 201 38.81 -42.76 -54.57
C ASN A 201 39.88 -43.26 -53.61
N THR A 202 40.52 -42.36 -52.86
CA THR A 202 41.66 -42.68 -52.00
C THR A 202 41.26 -42.99 -50.57
N GLN A 203 40.14 -42.44 -50.11
CA GLN A 203 39.66 -42.59 -48.75
C GLN A 203 38.12 -42.58 -48.70
N PRO A 204 37.46 -43.70 -49.04
CA PRO A 204 36.01 -43.78 -49.07
C PRO A 204 35.36 -43.68 -47.69
N LYS A 205 36.11 -43.96 -46.60
CA LYS A 205 35.66 -43.79 -45.22
C LYS A 205 36.40 -42.62 -44.58
N GLN A 206 35.67 -41.56 -44.21
CA GLN A 206 36.22 -40.41 -43.50
C GLN A 206 36.76 -40.86 -42.14
N THR A 207 38.03 -40.56 -41.86
CA THR A 207 38.65 -40.81 -40.56
C THR A 207 38.58 -39.53 -39.75
N TYR A 208 37.76 -39.53 -38.71
CA TYR A 208 37.75 -38.48 -37.68
C TYR A 208 38.66 -38.94 -36.53
N THR A 209 39.32 -37.99 -35.88
CA THR A 209 40.07 -38.26 -34.64
C THR A 209 39.06 -38.48 -33.52
N ASP A 210 39.20 -39.59 -32.78
CA ASP A 210 38.25 -40.03 -31.73
C ASP A 210 38.40 -39.26 -30.40
N ASP A 211 38.95 -38.05 -30.47
CA ASP A 211 39.25 -37.22 -29.30
C ASP A 211 37.97 -36.53 -28.81
N GLY A 212 37.11 -37.30 -28.12
CA GLY A 212 36.06 -36.78 -27.25
C GLY A 212 34.63 -37.18 -27.60
N ASP A 213 34.33 -38.48 -27.65
CA ASP A 213 32.96 -39.02 -27.51
C ASP A 213 32.44 -38.91 -26.05
N GLU A 214 32.55 -37.73 -25.44
CA GLU A 214 31.72 -37.36 -24.30
C GLU A 214 30.48 -36.66 -24.85
N GLU A 215 29.41 -37.43 -25.08
CA GLU A 215 28.07 -36.85 -25.23
C GLU A 215 27.81 -35.92 -24.03
N PRO A 216 27.50 -34.62 -24.22
CA PRO A 216 27.22 -33.75 -23.09
C PRO A 216 25.97 -34.25 -22.38
N GLU A 217 26.10 -34.58 -21.09
CA GLU A 217 25.02 -35.13 -20.26
C GLU A 217 23.74 -34.30 -20.42
N LYS A 218 22.63 -34.95 -20.76
CA LYS A 218 21.30 -34.34 -20.84
C LYS A 218 20.99 -33.65 -19.51
N LYS A 219 20.93 -32.30 -19.52
CA LYS A 219 20.47 -31.50 -18.37
C LYS A 219 19.11 -32.03 -17.88
N LYS A 220 19.07 -32.52 -16.64
CA LYS A 220 17.84 -32.95 -15.97
C LYS A 220 16.83 -31.79 -15.92
N SER A 221 15.62 -32.03 -16.41
CA SER A 221 14.48 -31.13 -16.25
C SER A 221 14.15 -30.97 -14.76
N LYS A 222 14.17 -29.73 -14.25
CA LYS A 222 13.63 -29.40 -12.94
C LYS A 222 12.10 -29.45 -13.03
N ASN A 223 11.48 -30.27 -12.18
CA ASN A 223 10.05 -30.23 -11.92
C ASN A 223 9.67 -28.87 -11.31
N ASP A 224 8.60 -28.28 -11.82
CA ASP A 224 7.67 -27.39 -11.10
C ASP A 224 6.25 -27.93 -11.32
#